data_AF-A0A1H2PKP3-F1
#
_entry.id   AF-A0A1H2PKP3-F1
#
_cell.length_a   1.000
_cell.length_b   1.000
_cell.length_c   1.000
_cell.angle_alpha   90.00
_cell.angle_beta   90.00
_cell.angle_gamma   90.00
#
_symmetry.space_group_name_H-M   'P 1'
#
loop_
_entity.id
_entity.type
_entity.pdbx_description
1 polymer ?
#
loop_
_entity_poly.entity_id
_entity_poly.type
_entity_poly.pdbx_seq_one_letter_code
_entity_poly.pdbx_strand_id
1 'polypeptide(L)'
;MGASKAECARAIWLLGLVNDISLRGLIPDELAKGFGFVHGKPPTAMAPVFVTPDELGPQWDGERAHLTLHVSHNGLTVGTLRTGEDMHFSFADLLHHAARTRPLCAGTVLGAGTVSNRRPGSGYGCIAERRAVEMIEGAMPSPYLANGDTVCIEAFAADGTSVFGRIEQRVRCRAS
;
A
#
# COMPACT_ATOMS: atom_id res chain seq x y z
N MET A 1 4.84 -22.36 14.39
CA MET A 1 3.51 -21.78 14.05
C MET A 1 2.98 -21.10 15.30
N GLY A 2 2.12 -20.09 15.17
CA GLY A 2 1.61 -19.35 16.32
C GLY A 2 2.67 -18.48 17.00
N ALA A 3 3.60 -17.91 16.21
CA ALA A 3 4.60 -16.99 16.74
C ALA A 3 3.91 -15.80 17.43
N SER A 4 4.42 -15.39 18.59
CA SER A 4 3.95 -14.22 19.32
C SER A 4 4.21 -12.93 18.53
N LYS A 5 3.44 -11.86 18.82
CA LYS A 5 3.68 -10.54 18.22
C LYS A 5 5.13 -10.06 18.40
N ALA A 6 5.73 -10.32 19.57
CA ALA A 6 7.12 -9.92 19.85
C ALA A 6 8.13 -10.69 18.98
N GLU A 7 7.91 -11.99 18.74
CA GLU A 7 8.71 -12.76 17.78
C GLU A 7 8.53 -12.23 16.35
N CYS A 8 7.30 -11.90 15.96
CA CYS A 8 7.01 -11.31 14.66
C CYS A 8 7.66 -9.96 14.45
N ALA A 9 7.66 -9.07 15.45
CA ALA A 9 8.33 -7.77 15.36
C ALA A 9 9.84 -7.91 15.09
N ARG A 10 10.50 -8.86 15.76
CA ARG A 10 11.93 -9.17 15.53
C ARG A 10 12.21 -9.88 14.20
N ALA A 11 11.17 -10.40 13.54
CA ALA A 11 11.29 -11.10 12.27
C ALA A 11 11.05 -10.19 11.05
N ILE A 12 10.93 -8.86 11.24
CA ILE A 12 10.85 -7.88 10.16
C ILE A 12 12.27 -7.53 9.72
N TRP A 13 12.66 -7.97 8.53
CA TRP A 13 14.02 -7.75 7.99
C TRP A 13 14.11 -6.54 7.08
N LEU A 14 13.09 -6.32 6.26
CA LEU A 14 13.10 -5.32 5.20
C LEU A 14 11.73 -4.67 5.08
N LEU A 15 11.76 -3.37 4.77
CA LEU A 15 10.60 -2.53 4.49
C LEU A 15 10.72 -2.01 3.06
N GLY A 16 9.58 -1.94 2.37
CA GLY A 16 9.51 -1.50 0.99
C GLY A 16 8.18 -0.87 0.65
N LEU A 17 8.15 -0.15 -0.45
CA LEU A 17 6.95 0.46 -1.00
C LEU A 17 6.42 -0.40 -2.15
N VAL A 18 5.11 -0.58 -2.20
CA VAL A 18 4.44 -1.40 -3.22
C VAL A 18 3.28 -0.66 -3.87
N ASN A 19 3.03 -0.96 -5.14
CA ASN A 19 1.79 -0.61 -5.83
C ASN A 19 1.00 -1.88 -6.11
N ASP A 20 0.02 -2.14 -5.23
CA ASP A 20 -0.91 -3.28 -5.32
C ASP A 20 -2.06 -2.97 -6.30
N ILE A 21 -1.79 -3.21 -7.57
CA ILE A 21 -2.69 -2.90 -8.69
C ILE A 21 -3.99 -3.69 -8.54
N SER A 22 -5.12 -3.01 -8.78
CA SER A 22 -6.45 -3.59 -8.59
C SER A 22 -7.34 -3.35 -9.80
N LEU A 23 -7.86 -4.42 -10.41
CA LEU A 23 -8.85 -4.38 -11.49
C LEU A 23 -10.26 -4.39 -10.88
N ARG A 24 -10.71 -3.21 -10.44
CA ARG A 24 -11.96 -3.04 -9.68
C ARG A 24 -13.22 -3.47 -10.43
N GLY A 25 -13.19 -3.54 -11.76
CA GLY A 25 -14.28 -4.09 -12.57
C GLY A 25 -14.44 -5.61 -12.44
N LEU A 26 -13.38 -6.36 -12.09
CA LEU A 26 -13.43 -7.83 -11.93
C LEU A 26 -13.67 -8.26 -10.48
N ILE A 27 -13.27 -7.42 -9.52
CA ILE A 27 -13.26 -7.74 -8.09
C ILE A 27 -14.65 -8.14 -7.54
N PRO A 28 -15.76 -7.43 -7.82
CA PRO A 28 -17.07 -7.80 -7.27
C PRO A 28 -17.49 -9.23 -7.61
N ASP A 29 -17.36 -9.62 -8.88
CA ASP A 29 -17.75 -10.95 -9.35
C ASP A 29 -16.83 -12.05 -8.80
N GLU A 30 -15.56 -11.78 -8.57
CA GLU A 30 -14.65 -12.73 -7.92
C GLU A 30 -14.99 -12.93 -6.45
N LEU A 31 -15.25 -11.84 -5.71
CA LEU A 31 -15.63 -11.92 -4.31
C LEU A 31 -16.97 -12.65 -4.12
N ALA A 32 -17.92 -12.46 -5.04
CA ALA A 32 -19.20 -13.18 -5.01
C ALA A 32 -19.05 -14.71 -5.12
N LYS A 33 -17.93 -15.21 -5.67
CA LYS A 33 -17.63 -16.65 -5.74
C LYS A 33 -17.09 -17.22 -4.41
N GLY A 34 -16.66 -16.37 -3.48
CA GLY A 34 -16.20 -16.78 -2.15
C GLY A 34 -14.76 -17.26 -2.04
N PHE A 35 -13.96 -17.21 -3.12
CA PHE A 35 -12.56 -17.66 -3.14
C PHE A 35 -11.54 -16.52 -3.04
N GLY A 36 -11.98 -15.29 -2.79
CA GLY A 36 -11.11 -14.12 -2.74
C GLY A 36 -10.68 -13.65 -4.14
N PHE A 37 -9.52 -13.01 -4.23
CA PHE A 37 -9.02 -12.41 -5.45
C PHE A 37 -8.19 -13.41 -6.27
N VAL A 38 -8.39 -13.42 -7.59
CA VAL A 38 -7.59 -14.22 -8.53
C VAL A 38 -7.05 -13.34 -9.66
N HIS A 39 -7.93 -12.75 -10.47
CA HIS A 39 -7.59 -11.86 -11.59
C HIS A 39 -7.78 -10.39 -11.23
N GLY A 40 -8.59 -10.08 -10.21
CA GLY A 40 -8.77 -8.73 -9.69
C GLY A 40 -7.48 -8.09 -9.16
N LYS A 41 -6.45 -8.90 -8.92
CA LYS A 41 -5.11 -8.52 -8.43
C LYS A 41 -4.02 -8.99 -9.41
N PRO A 42 -3.75 -8.23 -10.49
CA PRO A 42 -2.64 -8.50 -11.40
C PRO A 42 -1.27 -8.31 -10.69
N PRO A 43 -0.13 -8.55 -11.38
CA PRO A 43 1.19 -8.40 -10.76
C PRO A 43 1.41 -7.06 -10.07
N THR A 44 1.79 -7.12 -8.80
CA THR A 44 2.19 -5.98 -7.96
C THR A 44 3.55 -5.43 -8.38
N ALA A 45 3.71 -4.11 -8.32
CA ALA A 45 5.02 -3.48 -8.47
C ALA A 45 5.61 -3.11 -7.11
N MET A 46 6.93 -3.07 -7.03
CA MET A 46 7.68 -2.70 -5.83
C MET A 46 8.65 -1.58 -6.17
N ALA A 47 8.95 -0.73 -5.20
CA ALA A 47 9.97 0.30 -5.34
C ALA A 47 11.37 -0.32 -5.53
N PRO A 48 12.34 0.42 -6.09
CA PRO A 48 13.65 -0.13 -6.43
C PRO A 48 14.47 -0.63 -5.23
N VAL A 49 14.23 -0.10 -4.04
CA VAL A 49 15.02 -0.39 -2.84
C VAL A 49 14.11 -0.84 -1.70
N PHE A 50 14.59 -1.84 -0.97
CA PHE A 50 14.12 -2.19 0.36
C PHE A 50 15.17 -1.74 1.37
N VAL A 51 14.72 -1.24 2.52
CA VAL A 51 15.60 -0.77 3.59
C VAL A 51 15.38 -1.62 4.85
N THR A 52 16.39 -1.71 5.69
CA THR A 52 16.27 -2.33 7.01
C THR A 52 15.54 -1.40 7.98
N PRO A 53 14.95 -1.92 9.08
CA PRO A 53 14.34 -1.07 10.09
C PRO A 53 15.30 -0.06 10.74
N ASP A 54 16.58 -0.40 10.90
CA ASP A 54 17.57 0.51 11.49
C ASP A 54 17.95 1.67 10.55
N GLU A 55 17.92 1.46 9.23
CA GLU A 55 18.11 2.54 8.24
C GLU A 55 17.00 3.60 8.30
N LEU A 56 15.81 3.25 8.79
CA LEU A 56 14.72 4.20 9.02
C LEU A 56 14.88 5.03 10.29
N GLY A 57 15.83 4.72 11.18
CA GLY A 57 16.09 5.48 12.40
C GLY A 57 14.81 5.90 13.16
N PRO A 58 14.58 7.20 13.41
CA PRO A 58 13.43 7.69 14.18
C PRO A 58 12.08 7.54 13.46
N GLN A 59 12.08 7.22 12.16
CA GLN A 59 10.85 6.95 11.40
C GLN A 59 10.35 5.50 11.60
N TRP A 60 11.07 4.66 12.34
CA TRP A 60 10.61 3.32 12.71
C TRP A 60 10.31 3.24 14.21
N ASP A 61 9.07 2.87 14.57
CA ASP A 61 8.65 2.77 15.98
C ASP A 61 8.82 1.36 16.60
N GLY A 62 9.42 0.43 15.85
CA GLY A 62 9.53 -0.98 16.22
C GLY A 62 8.53 -1.88 15.50
N GLU A 63 7.42 -1.32 14.99
CA GLU A 63 6.37 -2.11 14.34
C GLU A 63 5.66 -1.41 13.16
N ARG A 64 5.88 -0.11 12.96
CA ARG A 64 5.38 0.74 11.86
C ARG A 64 6.46 1.70 11.37
N ALA A 65 6.40 2.00 10.07
CA ALA A 65 7.17 3.06 9.45
C ALA A 65 6.33 4.35 9.38
N HIS A 66 6.90 5.47 9.79
CA HIS A 66 6.29 6.80 9.89
C HIS A 66 6.93 7.78 8.89
N LEU A 67 6.52 7.68 7.63
CA LEU A 67 7.04 8.40 6.47
C LEU A 67 5.95 9.30 5.86
N THR A 68 6.34 10.26 5.03
CA THR A 68 5.41 10.97 4.16
C THR A 68 5.33 10.27 2.82
N LEU A 69 4.16 9.72 2.48
CA LEU A 69 3.88 9.07 1.21
C LEU A 69 3.24 10.05 0.22
N HIS A 70 3.93 10.32 -0.88
CA HIS A 70 3.42 11.11 -1.98
C HIS A 70 2.85 10.19 -3.06
N VAL A 71 1.64 10.51 -3.51
CA VAL A 71 0.96 9.84 -4.61
C VAL A 71 0.57 10.89 -5.64
N SER A 72 0.92 10.67 -6.91
CA SER A 72 0.50 11.52 -8.01
C SER A 72 -0.10 10.72 -9.17
N HIS A 73 -1.07 11.34 -9.84
CA HIS A 73 -1.75 10.84 -11.03
C HIS A 73 -1.62 11.88 -12.13
N ASN A 74 -1.05 11.51 -13.27
CA ASN A 74 -0.80 12.40 -14.40
C ASN A 74 -0.03 13.69 -14.01
N GLY A 75 0.94 13.55 -13.10
CA GLY A 75 1.78 14.65 -12.62
C GLY A 75 1.12 15.54 -11.55
N LEU A 76 -0.16 15.32 -11.23
CA LEU A 76 -0.86 16.04 -10.17
C LEU A 76 -0.77 15.26 -8.86
N THR A 77 -0.36 15.92 -7.79
CA THR A 77 -0.39 15.33 -6.44
C THR A 77 -1.83 15.06 -6.05
N VAL A 78 -2.12 13.81 -5.71
CA VAL A 78 -3.44 13.35 -5.29
C VAL A 78 -3.47 12.85 -3.85
N GLY A 79 -2.31 12.56 -3.28
CA GLY A 79 -2.17 12.15 -1.88
C GLY A 79 -0.83 12.60 -1.31
N THR A 80 -0.87 13.15 -0.10
CA THR A 80 0.28 13.40 0.77
C THR A 80 -0.08 12.80 2.12
N LEU A 81 0.22 11.52 2.28
CA LEU A 81 -0.24 10.69 3.37
C LEU A 81 0.89 10.47 4.39
N ARG A 82 0.53 10.14 5.62
CA ARG A 82 1.45 9.73 6.67
C ARG A 82 1.34 8.22 6.83
N THR A 83 2.42 7.49 6.54
CA THR A 83 2.47 6.05 6.82
C THR A 83 2.52 5.84 8.33
N GLY A 84 2.01 4.72 8.82
CA GLY A 84 1.96 4.41 10.26
C GLY A 84 0.83 5.14 11.01
N GLU A 85 0.46 6.35 10.58
CA GLU A 85 -0.76 7.04 11.05
C GLU A 85 -2.01 6.33 10.51
N ASP A 86 -3.03 6.17 11.37
CA ASP A 86 -4.28 5.42 11.08
C ASP A 86 -4.09 3.96 10.64
N MET A 87 -2.87 3.42 10.72
CA MET A 87 -2.57 2.00 10.51
C MET A 87 -2.99 1.18 11.73
N HIS A 88 -4.24 0.67 11.69
CA HIS A 88 -4.87 0.01 12.83
C HIS A 88 -4.07 -1.20 13.36
N PHE A 89 -3.59 -2.06 12.47
CA PHE A 89 -2.75 -3.21 12.80
C PHE A 89 -1.31 -2.94 12.35
N SER A 90 -0.33 -3.11 13.24
CA SER A 90 1.08 -2.97 12.89
C SER A 90 1.58 -4.11 12.00
N PHE A 91 2.79 -4.00 11.45
CA PHE A 91 3.38 -5.13 10.70
C PHE A 91 3.52 -6.37 11.58
N ALA A 92 3.84 -6.20 12.86
CA ALA A 92 3.95 -7.29 13.81
C ALA A 92 2.58 -7.95 14.09
N ASP A 93 1.49 -7.16 14.18
CA ASP A 93 0.12 -7.69 14.32
C ASP A 93 -0.29 -8.53 13.10
N LEU A 94 0.00 -8.02 11.90
CA LEU A 94 -0.32 -8.69 10.64
C LEU A 94 0.46 -10.00 10.47
N LEU A 95 1.76 -10.00 10.79
CA LEU A 95 2.60 -11.21 10.78
C LEU A 95 2.10 -12.23 11.81
N HIS A 96 1.77 -11.78 13.02
CA HIS A 96 1.21 -12.63 14.07
C HIS A 96 -0.08 -13.32 13.61
N HIS A 97 -0.98 -12.55 12.97
CA HIS A 97 -2.20 -13.10 12.39
C HIS A 97 -1.91 -14.12 11.28
N ALA A 98 -1.02 -13.79 10.35
CA ALA A 98 -0.67 -14.67 9.23
C ALA A 98 0.01 -15.97 9.69
N ALA A 99 0.81 -15.93 10.76
CA ALA A 99 1.52 -17.09 11.31
C ALA A 99 0.66 -17.98 12.22
N ARG A 100 -0.62 -17.64 12.45
CA ARG A 100 -1.51 -18.33 13.40
C ARG A 100 -1.60 -19.83 13.14
N THR A 101 -1.72 -20.23 11.88
CA THR A 101 -1.95 -21.64 11.48
C THR A 101 -0.93 -22.16 10.47
N ARG A 102 0.14 -21.40 10.20
CA ARG A 102 1.18 -21.76 9.24
C ARG A 102 2.54 -21.18 9.64
N PRO A 103 3.66 -21.79 9.22
CA PRO A 103 4.95 -21.12 9.27
C PRO A 103 5.02 -20.03 8.19
N LEU A 104 5.81 -18.99 8.44
CA LEU A 104 6.21 -18.00 7.43
C LEU A 104 7.71 -18.18 7.20
N CYS A 105 8.13 -18.52 5.98
CA CYS A 105 9.53 -18.73 5.66
C CYS A 105 10.26 -17.39 5.39
N ALA A 106 11.59 -17.42 5.43
CA ALA A 106 12.40 -16.30 4.97
C ALA A 106 12.04 -15.93 3.52
N GLY A 107 11.91 -14.64 3.24
CA GLY A 107 11.45 -14.13 1.95
C GLY A 107 9.93 -14.00 1.81
N THR A 108 9.14 -14.34 2.84
CA THR A 108 7.72 -13.97 2.90
C THR A 108 7.56 -12.45 2.79
N VAL A 109 6.77 -11.98 1.82
CA VAL A 109 6.38 -10.58 1.70
C VAL A 109 4.99 -10.39 2.26
N LEU A 110 4.81 -9.40 3.13
CA LEU A 110 3.54 -9.04 3.74
C LEU A 110 3.20 -7.58 3.38
N GLY A 111 2.02 -7.35 2.80
CA GLY A 111 1.50 -6.01 2.57
C GLY A 111 0.67 -5.50 3.74
N ALA A 112 0.82 -4.22 4.09
CA ALA A 112 0.00 -3.54 5.10
C ALA A 112 -1.42 -3.18 4.64
N GLY A 113 -1.66 -3.24 3.32
CA GLY A 113 -2.84 -2.66 2.70
C GLY A 113 -2.60 -1.22 2.24
N THR A 114 -3.64 -0.60 1.70
CA THR A 114 -3.59 0.79 1.22
C THR A 114 -3.42 1.75 2.40
N VAL A 115 -2.45 2.67 2.28
CA VAL A 115 -2.29 3.77 3.25
C VAL A 115 -3.44 4.76 3.05
N SER A 116 -4.13 5.07 4.14
CA SER A 116 -5.23 6.02 4.22
C SER A 116 -5.13 6.77 5.54
N ASN A 117 -5.42 8.07 5.55
CA ASN A 117 -5.46 8.86 6.76
C ASN A 117 -6.83 9.54 6.88
N ARG A 118 -7.37 9.61 8.09
CA ARG A 118 -8.67 10.24 8.38
C ARG A 118 -8.63 11.76 8.31
N ARG A 119 -7.43 12.33 8.39
CA ARG A 119 -7.22 13.78 8.36
C ARG A 119 -7.74 14.38 7.04
N PRO A 120 -8.59 15.42 7.09
CA PRO A 120 -9.02 16.14 5.89
C PRO A 120 -7.84 16.73 5.12
N GLY A 121 -7.89 16.62 3.79
CA GLY A 121 -6.89 17.20 2.89
C GLY A 121 -5.62 16.36 2.68
N SER A 122 -5.48 15.19 3.31
CA SER A 122 -4.35 14.28 3.03
C SER A 122 -4.41 13.66 1.62
N GLY A 123 -5.57 13.77 0.94
CA GLY A 123 -5.81 13.14 -0.35
C GLY A 123 -6.10 11.65 -0.20
N TYR A 124 -5.66 10.84 -1.17
CA TYR A 124 -5.98 9.41 -1.20
C TYR A 124 -4.81 8.54 -1.65
N GLY A 125 -4.70 7.36 -1.04
CA GLY A 125 -3.69 6.36 -1.41
C GLY A 125 -4.16 5.44 -2.53
N CYS A 126 -5.47 5.43 -2.80
CA CYS A 126 -6.09 4.63 -3.84
C CYS A 126 -7.25 5.39 -4.51
N ILE A 127 -7.32 5.33 -5.84
CA ILE A 127 -8.44 5.95 -6.57
C ILE A 127 -9.82 5.37 -6.18
N ALA A 128 -9.86 4.13 -5.68
CA ALA A 128 -11.09 3.53 -5.17
C ALA A 128 -11.57 4.20 -3.87
N GLU A 129 -10.64 4.66 -3.03
CA GLU A 129 -10.96 5.42 -1.81
C GLU A 129 -11.55 6.78 -2.17
N ARG A 130 -10.92 7.53 -3.08
CA ARG A 130 -11.48 8.78 -3.62
C ARG A 130 -12.91 8.60 -4.10
N ARG A 131 -13.14 7.58 -4.94
CA ARG A 131 -14.47 7.28 -5.48
C ARG A 131 -15.47 6.99 -4.36
N ALA A 132 -15.07 6.25 -3.33
CA ALA A 132 -15.94 5.97 -2.19
C ALA A 132 -16.33 7.24 -1.43
N VAL A 133 -15.37 8.13 -1.17
CA VAL A 133 -15.63 9.44 -0.53
C VAL A 133 -16.57 10.28 -1.39
N GLU A 134 -16.30 10.42 -2.70
CA GLU A 134 -17.17 11.16 -3.63
C GLU A 134 -18.60 10.62 -3.62
N MET A 135 -18.79 9.30 -3.62
CA MET A 135 -20.13 8.69 -3.56
C MET A 135 -20.84 8.95 -2.23
N ILE A 136 -20.12 8.91 -1.10
CA ILE A 136 -20.69 9.22 0.23
C ILE A 136 -21.13 10.69 0.30
N GLU A 137 -20.38 11.58 -0.35
CA GLU A 137 -20.70 13.00 -0.48
C GLU A 137 -21.80 13.29 -1.53
N GLY A 138 -22.30 12.27 -2.23
CA GLY A 138 -23.34 12.40 -3.25
C GLY A 138 -22.84 12.91 -4.60
N ALA A 139 -21.52 12.94 -4.82
CA ALA A 139 -20.89 13.33 -6.07
C ALA A 139 -20.75 12.15 -7.05
N MET A 140 -20.63 12.46 -8.34
CA MET A 140 -20.29 11.47 -9.36
C MET A 140 -18.85 10.97 -9.17
N PRO A 141 -18.61 9.65 -9.08
CA PRO A 141 -17.29 9.14 -8.77
C PRO A 141 -16.34 9.29 -9.97
N SER A 142 -15.17 9.85 -9.71
CA SER A 142 -14.08 10.05 -10.67
C SER A 142 -13.69 8.75 -11.37
N PRO A 143 -13.44 8.74 -12.68
CA PRO A 143 -13.14 7.51 -13.42
C PRO A 143 -11.92 6.78 -12.85
N TYR A 144 -11.85 5.47 -13.07
CA TYR A 144 -10.61 4.72 -12.83
C TYR A 144 -9.52 5.12 -13.83
N LEU A 145 -8.29 4.66 -13.59
CA LEU A 145 -7.15 4.91 -14.47
C LEU A 145 -7.43 4.44 -15.90
N ALA A 146 -7.07 5.27 -16.87
CA ALA A 146 -7.21 5.01 -18.30
C ALA A 146 -5.86 4.65 -18.95
N ASN A 147 -5.92 4.08 -20.15
CA ASN A 147 -4.72 3.82 -20.94
C ASN A 147 -3.93 5.11 -21.17
N GLY A 148 -2.64 5.08 -20.87
CA GLY A 148 -1.75 6.23 -20.97
C GLY A 148 -1.57 7.01 -19.67
N ASP A 149 -2.44 6.84 -18.68
CA ASP A 149 -2.29 7.48 -17.37
C ASP A 149 -0.96 7.09 -16.70
N THR A 150 -0.38 8.03 -15.95
CA THR A 150 0.80 7.79 -15.13
C THR A 150 0.46 7.86 -13.65
N VAL A 151 1.04 6.94 -12.88
CA VAL A 151 0.98 6.93 -11.42
C VAL A 151 2.40 6.95 -10.89
N CYS A 152 2.65 7.84 -9.93
CA CYS A 152 3.91 7.90 -9.21
C CYS A 152 3.65 7.79 -7.71
N ILE A 153 4.46 6.98 -7.04
CA ILE A 153 4.38 6.74 -5.59
C ILE A 153 5.80 6.77 -5.02
N GLU A 154 6.01 7.60 -4.01
CA GLU A 154 7.32 7.76 -3.36
C GLU A 154 7.13 8.10 -1.89
N ALA A 155 8.01 7.56 -1.02
CA ALA A 155 7.94 7.81 0.41
C ALA A 155 9.21 8.52 0.89
N PHE A 156 9.01 9.52 1.73
CA PHE A 156 10.07 10.41 2.21
C PHE A 156 10.19 10.34 3.73
N ALA A 157 11.43 10.38 4.20
CA ALA A 157 11.76 10.62 5.60
C ALA A 157 11.46 12.07 6.00
N ALA A 158 11.59 12.38 7.29
CA ALA A 158 11.23 13.70 7.82
C ALA A 158 12.12 14.84 7.30
N ASP A 159 13.34 14.52 6.87
CA ASP A 159 14.31 15.43 6.26
C ASP A 159 14.10 15.62 4.74
N GLY A 160 13.12 14.94 4.15
CA GLY A 160 12.86 14.96 2.72
C GLY A 160 13.67 13.95 1.90
N THR A 161 14.41 13.05 2.54
CA THR A 161 15.15 11.98 1.85
C THR A 161 14.18 10.93 1.29
N SER A 162 14.34 10.57 0.01
CA SER A 162 13.60 9.45 -0.60
C SER A 162 14.10 8.12 -0.04
N VAL A 163 13.20 7.34 0.54
CA VAL A 163 13.56 6.14 1.33
C VAL A 163 13.71 4.90 0.45
N PHE A 164 12.68 4.60 -0.35
CA PHE A 164 12.63 3.37 -1.16
C PHE A 164 12.97 3.61 -2.63
N GLY A 165 13.17 4.87 -3.01
CA GLY A 165 13.06 5.33 -4.38
C GLY A 165 11.61 5.42 -4.86
N ARG A 166 11.46 5.74 -6.15
CA ARG A 166 10.18 6.06 -6.77
C ARG A 166 9.63 4.90 -7.58
N ILE A 167 8.35 4.58 -7.36
CA ILE A 167 7.55 3.82 -8.32
C ILE A 167 6.98 4.82 -9.32
N GLU A 168 7.30 4.68 -10.60
CA GLU A 168 6.70 5.47 -11.68
C GLU A 168 6.23 4.54 -12.79
N GLN A 169 4.92 4.49 -13.01
CA GLN A 169 4.31 3.51 -13.90
C GLN A 169 3.33 4.20 -14.84
N ARG A 170 3.27 3.70 -16.08
CA ARG A 170 2.28 4.12 -17.08
C ARG A 170 1.33 2.97 -17.39
N VAL A 171 0.03 3.25 -17.32
CA VAL A 171 -1.01 2.29 -17.68
C VAL A 171 -0.95 2.01 -19.17
N ARG A 172 -0.88 0.72 -19.52
CA ARG A 172 -0.93 0.23 -20.89
C ARG A 172 -2.00 -0.85 -21.00
N CYS A 173 -3.09 -0.52 -21.68
CA CYS A 173 -4.06 -1.51 -22.12
C CYS A 173 -3.62 -2.01 -23.50
N ARG A 174 -3.47 -3.32 -23.67
CA ARG A 174 -3.36 -3.87 -25.04
C ARG A 174 -4.72 -3.71 -25.71
N ALA A 175 -4.74 -3.14 -26.91
CA ALA A 175 -5.89 -3.29 -27.78
C ALA A 175 -5.99 -4.80 -28.11
N SER A 176 -7.13 -5.39 -27.78
CA SER A 176 -7.55 -6.70 -28.26
C SER A 176 -8.11 -6.58 -29.67
#